data_AF-A0A7C9HTK1-F1
#
_entry.id   AF-A0A7C9HTK1-F1
#
_cell.length_a   1.000
_cell.length_b   1.000
_cell.length_c   1.000
_cell.angle_alpha   90.00
_cell.angle_beta   90.00
_cell.angle_gamma   90.00
#
_symmetry.space_group_name_H-M   'P 1'
#
loop_
_entity.id
_entity.type
_entity.pdbx_description
1 polymer ?
#
loop_
_entity_poly.entity_id
_entity_poly.type
_entity_poly.pdbx_seq_one_letter_code
_entity_poly.pdbx_strand_id
1 'polypeptide(L)'
;MATDLGLAALHHLLLFGLVAMLVAEAVLLRGPLTSEAIHRLAKLDGGYGACAGLLLIVGLSRVFLGVKGEDFYLHNPYFHAKVGAFVLVGLLSIIPTVKFLRWRKAQRTQPAFVPAAADLAKLRTVLRVELALVAVIFVLAAAMARYGGF
;
A
#
# COMPACT_ATOMS: atom_id res chain seq x y z
N MET A 1 -5.19 16.54 -21.98
CA MET A 1 -5.93 15.36 -22.47
C MET A 1 -5.07 14.10 -22.41
N ALA A 2 -3.99 13.97 -23.18
CA ALA A 2 -3.12 12.78 -23.13
C ALA A 2 -2.35 12.60 -21.80
N THR A 3 -1.84 13.71 -21.22
CA THR A 3 -1.15 13.71 -19.92
C THR A 3 -2.05 13.26 -18.77
N ASP A 4 -3.27 13.82 -18.70
CA ASP A 4 -4.28 13.46 -17.71
C ASP A 4 -4.67 11.97 -17.79
N LEU A 5 -4.92 11.47 -19.00
CA LEU A 5 -5.20 10.04 -19.22
C LEU A 5 -4.04 9.15 -18.78
N GLY A 6 -2.80 9.52 -19.14
CA GLY A 6 -1.60 8.78 -18.74
C GLY A 6 -1.42 8.71 -17.23
N LEU A 7 -1.58 9.86 -16.54
CA LEU A 7 -1.50 9.92 -15.07
C LEU A 7 -2.62 9.12 -14.41
N ALA A 8 -3.84 9.19 -14.94
CA ALA A 8 -4.96 8.39 -14.45
C ALA A 8 -4.69 6.90 -14.62
N ALA A 9 -4.29 6.44 -15.81
CA ALA A 9 -4.00 5.04 -16.08
C ALA A 9 -2.87 4.52 -15.18
N LEU A 10 -1.78 5.27 -15.06
CA LEU A 10 -0.64 4.92 -14.21
C LEU A 10 -1.05 4.85 -12.73
N HIS A 11 -1.86 5.80 -12.25
CA HIS A 11 -2.36 5.77 -10.87
C HIS A 11 -3.16 4.50 -10.56
N HIS A 12 -4.05 4.08 -11.48
CA HIS A 12 -4.81 2.85 -11.27
C HIS A 12 -3.92 1.61 -11.33
N LEU A 13 -2.99 1.52 -12.29
CA LEU A 13 -2.04 0.40 -12.38
C LEU A 13 -1.18 0.27 -11.13
N LEU A 14 -0.68 1.39 -10.60
CA LEU A 14 0.08 1.42 -9.34
C LEU A 14 -0.77 0.95 -8.15
N LEU A 15 -2.04 1.38 -8.07
CA LEU A 15 -2.96 0.94 -7.03
C LEU A 15 -3.23 -0.57 -7.12
N PHE A 16 -3.46 -1.11 -8.32
CA PHE A 16 -3.64 -2.55 -8.52
C PHE A 16 -2.38 -3.33 -8.14
N GLY A 17 -1.20 -2.85 -8.54
CA GLY A 17 0.08 -3.45 -8.16
C GLY A 17 0.28 -3.46 -6.64
N LEU A 18 -0.01 -2.35 -5.97
CA LEU A 18 0.03 -2.22 -4.51
C LEU A 18 -0.88 -3.24 -3.83
N VAL A 19 -2.16 -3.33 -4.25
CA VAL A 19 -3.12 -4.31 -3.72
C VAL A 19 -2.64 -5.74 -3.96
N ALA A 20 -2.13 -6.04 -5.15
CA ALA A 20 -1.67 -7.38 -5.51
C ALA A 20 -0.50 -7.84 -4.63
N MET A 21 0.48 -6.96 -4.37
CA MET A 21 1.61 -7.27 -3.50
C MET A 21 1.19 -7.44 -2.04
N LEU A 22 0.31 -6.57 -1.54
CA LEU A 22 -0.22 -6.68 -0.18
C LEU A 22 -0.99 -8.00 0.04
N VAL A 23 -1.80 -8.41 -0.94
CA VAL A 23 -2.48 -9.72 -0.92
C VAL A 23 -1.46 -10.86 -0.99
N ALA A 24 -0.44 -10.76 -1.84
CA ALA A 24 0.60 -11.78 -1.95
C ALA A 24 1.37 -11.97 -0.63
N GLU A 25 1.70 -10.89 0.07
CA GLU A 25 2.29 -10.93 1.41
C GLU A 25 1.39 -11.61 2.43
N ALA A 26 0.09 -11.26 2.42
CA ALA A 26 -0.90 -11.87 3.30
C ALA A 26 -1.03 -13.38 3.06
N VAL A 27 -0.95 -13.83 1.80
CA VAL A 27 -0.95 -15.26 1.44
C VAL A 27 0.35 -15.94 1.88
N LEU A 28 1.51 -15.35 1.59
CA LEU A 28 2.81 -15.89 1.97
C LEU A 28 2.95 -16.06 3.49
N LEU A 29 2.48 -15.09 4.27
CA LEU A 29 2.50 -15.16 5.74
C LEU A 29 1.61 -16.27 6.31
N ARG A 30 0.67 -16.84 5.56
CA ARG A 30 -0.15 -17.98 6.00
C ARG A 30 0.56 -19.32 5.81
N GLY A 31 1.52 -19.39 4.88
CA GLY A 31 2.30 -20.60 4.60
C GLY A 31 3.50 -20.80 5.53
N PRO A 32 4.26 -21.89 5.35
CA PRO A 32 5.51 -22.13 6.06
C PRO A 32 6.54 -21.04 5.72
N LEU A 33 7.16 -20.43 6.74
CA LEU A 33 8.21 -19.44 6.54
C LEU A 33 9.58 -20.08 6.38
N THR A 34 9.84 -20.54 5.16
CA THR A 34 11.19 -20.92 4.72
C THR A 34 12.06 -19.66 4.51
N SER A 35 13.38 -19.86 4.40
CA SER A 35 14.31 -18.78 4.02
C SER A 35 13.91 -18.09 2.71
N GLU A 36 13.49 -18.89 1.73
CA GLU A 36 12.99 -18.38 0.44
C GLU A 36 11.71 -17.54 0.60
N ALA A 37 10.76 -17.98 1.46
CA ALA A 37 9.56 -17.21 1.73
C ALA A 37 9.86 -15.85 2.38
N ILE A 38 10.82 -15.80 3.31
CA ILE A 38 11.25 -14.54 3.96
C ILE A 38 11.94 -13.61 2.97
N HIS A 39 12.76 -14.16 2.05
CA HIS A 39 13.34 -13.37 0.97
C HIS A 39 12.28 -12.78 0.04
N ARG A 40 11.29 -13.58 -0.36
CA ARG A 40 10.15 -13.13 -1.18
C ARG A 40 9.31 -12.06 -0.50
N LEU A 41 9.01 -12.24 0.80
CA LEU A 41 8.29 -11.24 1.60
C LEU A 41 9.02 -9.89 1.58
N ALA A 42 10.33 -9.88 1.87
CA ALA A 42 11.10 -8.64 1.87
C ALA A 42 11.16 -7.97 0.48
N LYS A 43 11.15 -8.76 -0.61
CA LYS A 43 11.14 -8.23 -1.97
C LYS A 43 9.77 -7.65 -2.36
N LEU A 44 8.68 -8.35 -2.01
CA LEU A 44 7.32 -7.88 -2.22
C LEU A 44 7.06 -6.59 -1.44
N ASP A 45 7.46 -6.56 -0.17
CA ASP A 45 7.28 -5.39 0.70
C ASP A 45 8.05 -4.17 0.19
N GLY A 46 9.27 -4.37 -0.31
CA GLY A 46 10.02 -3.30 -0.98
C GLY A 46 9.32 -2.80 -2.26
N GLY A 47 8.75 -3.71 -3.05
CA GLY A 47 7.96 -3.37 -4.23
C GLY A 47 6.66 -2.64 -3.89
N TYR A 48 5.98 -3.08 -2.83
CA TYR A 48 4.78 -2.45 -2.27
C TYR A 48 5.09 -1.01 -1.83
N GLY A 49 6.16 -0.80 -1.07
CA GLY A 49 6.60 0.53 -0.63
C GLY A 49 6.95 1.44 -1.81
N ALA A 50 7.65 0.91 -2.82
CA ALA A 50 7.95 1.66 -4.04
C ALA A 50 6.68 2.05 -4.81
N CYS A 51 5.72 1.13 -4.96
CA CYS A 51 4.44 1.42 -5.59
C CYS A 51 3.63 2.44 -4.79
N ALA A 52 3.63 2.38 -3.47
CA ALA A 52 2.96 3.35 -2.62
C ALA A 52 3.53 4.77 -2.80
N GLY A 53 4.88 4.89 -2.82
CA GLY A 53 5.54 6.16 -3.08
C GLY A 53 5.22 6.73 -4.46
N LEU A 54 5.32 5.90 -5.51
CA LEU A 54 4.96 6.29 -6.88
C LEU A 54 3.48 6.66 -7.00
N LEU A 55 2.58 5.90 -6.35
CA LEU A 55 1.14 6.16 -6.37
C LEU A 55 0.82 7.53 -5.77
N LEU A 56 1.51 7.90 -4.68
CA LEU A 56 1.37 9.22 -4.05
C LEU A 56 1.86 10.34 -4.98
N ILE A 57 3.05 10.18 -5.58
CA ILE A 57 3.62 11.16 -6.53
C ILE A 57 2.65 11.36 -7.70
N VAL A 58 2.21 10.28 -8.34
CA VAL A 58 1.26 10.35 -9.47
C VAL A 58 -0.07 10.93 -9.03
N GLY A 59 -0.55 10.58 -7.84
CA GLY A 59 -1.78 11.12 -7.26
C GLY A 59 -1.74 12.64 -7.06
N LEU A 60 -0.63 13.15 -6.52
CA LEU A 60 -0.41 14.60 -6.36
C LEU A 60 -0.27 15.30 -7.72
N SER A 61 0.45 14.71 -8.67
CA SER A 61 0.52 15.22 -10.04
C SER A 61 -0.85 15.36 -10.67
N ARG A 62 -1.81 14.46 -10.37
CA ARG A 62 -3.20 14.59 -10.84
C ARG A 62 -3.97 15.74 -10.20
N VAL A 63 -3.61 16.16 -8.99
CA VAL A 63 -4.23 17.32 -8.33
C VAL A 63 -3.81 18.62 -9.02
N PHE A 64 -2.52 18.78 -9.30
CA PHE A 64 -1.97 20.03 -9.85
C PHE A 64 -1.99 20.11 -11.39
N LEU A 65 -1.88 18.97 -12.08
CA LEU A 65 -1.78 18.90 -13.55
C LEU A 65 -3.03 18.27 -14.21
N GLY A 66 -4.01 17.85 -13.41
CA GLY A 66 -5.23 17.19 -13.88
C GLY A 66 -6.32 18.19 -14.28
N VAL A 67 -7.31 17.67 -15.02
CA VAL A 67 -8.37 18.50 -15.66
C VAL A 67 -9.32 19.16 -14.66
N LYS A 68 -9.45 18.62 -13.43
CA LYS A 68 -10.42 19.11 -12.43
C LYS A 68 -9.97 20.36 -11.66
N GLY A 69 -8.71 20.77 -11.77
CA GLY A 69 -8.13 21.85 -10.97
C GLY A 69 -7.95 21.47 -9.49
N GLU A 70 -7.06 22.17 -8.79
CA GLU A 70 -6.72 21.89 -7.39
C GLU A 70 -7.89 22.15 -6.42
N ASP A 71 -8.72 23.15 -6.70
CA ASP A 71 -9.85 23.55 -5.85
C ASP A 71 -10.88 22.43 -5.65
N PHE A 72 -11.11 21.61 -6.69
CA PHE A 72 -11.98 20.44 -6.61
C PHE A 72 -11.50 19.44 -5.55
N TYR A 73 -10.18 19.28 -5.41
CA TYR A 73 -9.60 18.33 -4.45
C TYR A 73 -9.54 18.92 -3.05
N LEU A 74 -9.14 20.19 -2.92
CA LEU A 74 -8.93 20.85 -1.63
C LEU A 74 -10.23 21.06 -0.84
N HIS A 75 -11.37 21.25 -1.50
CA HIS A 75 -12.66 21.42 -0.82
C HIS A 75 -13.42 20.10 -0.63
N ASN A 76 -12.88 18.98 -1.11
CA ASN A 76 -13.59 17.71 -1.08
C ASN A 76 -13.21 16.90 0.18
N PRO A 77 -14.12 16.71 1.15
CA PRO A 77 -13.80 15.97 2.37
C PRO A 77 -13.43 14.51 2.10
N TYR A 78 -13.98 13.89 1.05
CA TYR A 78 -13.64 12.53 0.65
C TYR A 78 -12.21 12.43 0.10
N PHE A 79 -11.67 13.52 -0.48
CA PHE A 79 -10.26 13.58 -0.86
C PHE A 79 -9.35 13.48 0.36
N HIS A 80 -9.57 14.34 1.34
CA HIS A 80 -8.78 14.39 2.57
C HIS A 80 -8.87 13.09 3.35
N ALA A 81 -10.08 12.52 3.49
CA ALA A 81 -10.27 11.24 4.13
C ALA A 81 -9.51 10.12 3.40
N LYS A 82 -9.54 10.11 2.07
CA LYS A 82 -8.85 9.10 1.25
C LYS A 82 -7.33 9.22 1.40
N VAL A 83 -6.79 10.43 1.35
CA VAL A 83 -5.35 10.67 1.53
C VAL A 83 -4.93 10.32 2.96
N GLY A 84 -5.71 10.70 3.97
CA GLY A 84 -5.46 10.35 5.36
C GLY A 84 -5.46 8.82 5.59
N ALA A 85 -6.41 8.11 5.00
CA ALA A 85 -6.44 6.64 5.03
C ALA A 85 -5.20 6.04 4.34
N PHE A 86 -4.79 6.58 3.18
CA PHE A 86 -3.59 6.12 2.49
C PHE A 86 -2.31 6.36 3.32
N VAL A 87 -2.19 7.50 3.97
CA VAL A 87 -1.08 7.79 4.89
C VAL A 87 -1.10 6.83 6.07
N LEU A 88 -2.27 6.55 6.66
CA LEU A 88 -2.39 5.59 7.76
C LEU A 88 -1.94 4.18 7.34
N VAL A 89 -2.31 3.73 6.13
CA VAL A 89 -1.82 2.48 5.56
C VAL A 89 -0.28 2.50 5.44
N GLY A 90 0.30 3.58 4.90
CA GLY A 90 1.75 3.71 4.77
C GLY A 90 2.50 3.74 6.10
N LEU A 91 1.92 4.33 7.15
CA LEU A 91 2.49 4.30 8.50
C LEU A 91 2.42 2.90 9.12
N LEU A 92 1.28 2.22 8.93
CA LEU A 92 1.08 0.87 9.40
C LEU A 92 2.05 -0.11 8.73
N SER A 93 2.36 0.11 7.45
CA SER A 93 3.25 -0.76 6.67
C SER A 93 4.72 -0.67 7.08
N ILE A 94 5.12 0.34 7.86
CA ILE A 94 6.47 0.40 8.43
C ILE A 94 6.72 -0.82 9.34
N ILE A 95 5.69 -1.34 10.01
CA ILE A 95 5.79 -2.49 10.92
C ILE A 95 6.23 -3.76 10.17
N PRO A 96 5.53 -4.25 9.13
CA PRO A 96 5.96 -5.40 8.34
C PRO A 96 7.32 -5.17 7.68
N THR A 97 7.57 -4.00 7.09
CA THR A 97 8.85 -3.67 6.46
C THR A 97 10.03 -3.88 7.41
N VAL A 98 9.97 -3.31 8.62
CA VAL A 98 11.04 -3.45 9.61
C VAL A 98 11.21 -4.91 10.04
N LYS A 99 10.11 -5.66 10.20
CA LYS A 99 10.17 -7.08 10.59
C LYS A 99 10.78 -7.95 9.50
N PHE A 100 10.37 -7.80 8.25
CA PHE A 100 10.91 -8.58 7.13
C PHE A 100 12.40 -8.30 6.90
N LEU A 101 12.82 -7.03 6.99
CA LEU A 101 14.24 -6.67 6.91
C LEU A 101 15.06 -7.27 8.05
N ARG A 102 14.54 -7.25 9.28
CA ARG A 102 15.19 -7.88 10.45
C ARG A 102 15.32 -9.38 10.29
N TRP A 103 14.28 -10.07 9.83
CA TRP A 103 14.32 -11.53 9.60
C TRP A 103 15.30 -11.89 8.50
N ARG A 104 15.32 -11.13 7.39
CA ARG A 104 16.30 -11.32 6.32
C ARG A 104 17.73 -11.13 6.83
N LYS A 105 17.97 -10.14 7.70
CA LYS A 105 19.30 -9.94 8.32
C LYS A 105 19.66 -11.10 9.25
N ALA A 106 18.72 -11.54 10.11
CA ALA A 106 18.93 -12.63 11.05
C ALA A 106 19.29 -13.94 10.35
N GLN A 107 18.62 -14.25 9.23
CA GLN A 107 18.93 -15.46 8.45
C GLN A 107 20.32 -15.49 7.82
N ARG A 108 20.90 -14.32 7.49
CA ARG A 108 22.29 -14.24 7.00
C ARG A 108 23.30 -14.64 8.07
N THR A 109 23.00 -14.39 9.33
CA THR A 109 23.87 -14.70 10.48
C THR A 109 23.52 -16.04 11.15
N GLN A 110 22.27 -16.48 11.04
CA GLN A 110 21.73 -17.68 11.69
C GLN A 110 20.80 -18.40 10.70
N PRO A 111 21.30 -19.36 9.92
CA PRO A 111 20.51 -20.05 8.89
C PRO A 111 19.27 -20.79 9.43
N ALA A 112 19.29 -21.18 10.71
CA ALA A 112 18.16 -21.82 11.40
C ALA A 112 17.16 -20.83 12.03
N PHE A 113 17.28 -19.52 11.76
CA PHE A 113 16.37 -18.52 12.30
C PHE A 113 14.94 -18.74 11.81
N VAL A 114 14.00 -18.85 12.76
CA VAL A 114 12.57 -18.95 12.51
C VAL A 114 11.86 -17.82 13.26
N PRO A 115 10.98 -17.04 12.60
CA PRO A 115 10.17 -16.03 13.27
C PRO A 115 9.27 -16.60 14.37
N ALA A 116 9.13 -15.87 15.48
CA ALA A 116 8.23 -16.26 16.56
C ALA A 116 6.76 -16.25 16.11
N ALA A 117 5.98 -17.24 16.53
CA ALA A 117 4.56 -17.36 16.16
C ALA A 117 3.72 -16.13 16.55
N ALA A 118 4.04 -15.49 17.68
CA ALA A 118 3.38 -14.26 18.12
C ALA A 118 3.62 -13.08 17.16
N ASP A 119 4.83 -12.97 16.58
CA ASP A 119 5.12 -11.94 15.58
C ASP A 119 4.32 -12.19 14.29
N LEU A 120 4.17 -13.45 13.89
CA LEU A 120 3.36 -13.84 12.72
C LEU A 120 1.89 -13.49 12.90
N ALA A 121 1.33 -13.78 14.08
CA ALA A 121 -0.06 -13.42 14.38
C ALA A 121 -0.27 -11.91 14.29
N LYS A 122 0.65 -11.11 14.84
CA LYS A 122 0.60 -9.65 14.78
C LYS A 122 0.68 -9.13 13.34
N LEU A 123 1.65 -9.60 12.55
CA LEU A 123 1.78 -9.17 11.15
C LEU A 123 0.56 -9.54 10.31
N ARG A 124 -0.02 -10.73 10.50
CA ARG A 124 -1.26 -11.13 9.81
C ARG A 124 -2.41 -10.18 10.14
N THR A 125 -2.53 -9.73 11.39
CA THR A 125 -3.53 -8.73 11.78
C THR A 125 -3.26 -7.39 11.14
N VAL A 126 -2.00 -6.95 11.13
CA VAL A 126 -1.58 -5.70 10.47
C VAL A 126 -1.97 -5.71 8.99
N LEU A 127 -1.60 -6.73 8.23
CA LEU A 127 -1.94 -6.81 6.80
C LEU A 127 -3.46 -6.87 6.55
N ARG A 128 -4.25 -7.48 7.45
CA ARG A 128 -5.72 -7.46 7.36
C ARG A 128 -6.28 -6.06 7.55
N VAL A 129 -5.73 -5.30 8.51
CA VAL A 129 -6.12 -3.91 8.73
C VAL A 129 -5.74 -3.05 7.54
N GLU A 130 -4.55 -3.23 6.95
CA GLU A 130 -4.14 -2.53 5.73
C GLU A 130 -5.09 -2.82 4.57
N LEU A 131 -5.44 -4.10 4.33
CA LEU A 131 -6.41 -4.47 3.30
C LEU A 131 -7.79 -3.83 3.53
N ALA A 132 -8.25 -3.78 4.78
CA ALA A 132 -9.51 -3.13 5.13
C ALA A 132 -9.46 -1.61 4.89
N LEU A 133 -8.35 -0.95 5.25
CA LEU A 133 -8.13 0.47 4.99
C LEU A 133 -8.04 0.76 3.48
N VAL A 134 -7.42 -0.13 2.70
CA VAL A 134 -7.40 -0.02 1.24
C VAL A 134 -8.82 -0.16 0.66
N ALA A 135 -9.66 -1.04 1.19
CA ALA A 135 -11.07 -1.10 0.81
C ALA A 135 -11.82 0.22 1.14
N VAL A 136 -11.54 0.82 2.30
CA VAL A 136 -12.07 2.15 2.66
C VAL A 136 -11.62 3.21 1.66
N ILE A 137 -10.36 3.18 1.22
CA ILE A 137 -9.84 4.09 0.18
C ILE A 137 -10.64 3.96 -1.13
N PHE A 138 -11.00 2.75 -1.55
CA PHE A 138 -11.85 2.54 -2.73
C PHE A 138 -13.25 3.15 -2.55
N VAL A 139 -13.88 2.97 -1.38
CA VAL A 139 -15.19 3.56 -1.08
C VAL A 139 -15.11 5.08 -1.11
N LEU A 140 -14.08 5.68 -0.51
CA LEU A 140 -13.86 7.12 -0.50
C LEU A 140 -13.59 7.68 -1.91
N ALA A 141 -12.85 6.92 -2.75
CA ALA A 141 -12.65 7.29 -4.15
C ALA A 141 -13.97 7.29 -4.94
N ALA A 142 -14.83 6.29 -4.73
CA ALA A 142 -16.16 6.23 -5.35
C ALA A 142 -17.07 7.36 -4.84
N ALA A 143 -17.06 7.64 -3.53
CA ALA A 143 -17.83 8.73 -2.93
C ALA A 143 -17.37 10.11 -3.46
N MET A 144 -16.07 10.35 -3.56
CA MET A 144 -15.52 11.55 -4.21
C MET A 144 -16.03 11.70 -5.64
N ALA A 145 -16.03 10.63 -6.43
CA ALA A 145 -16.46 10.69 -7.82
C ALA A 145 -17.96 10.97 -7.97
N ARG A 146 -18.78 10.48 -7.03
CA ARG A 146 -20.24 10.62 -7.06
C ARG A 146 -20.75 11.93 -6.44
N TYR A 147 -20.18 12.33 -5.31
CA TYR A 147 -20.68 13.42 -4.46
C TYR A 147 -19.75 14.64 -4.41
N GLY A 148 -18.57 14.55 -5.01
CA GLY A 148 -17.59 15.63 -5.00
C GLY A 148 -17.85 16.75 -6.01
N GLY A 149 -18.86 16.63 -6.87
CA GLY A 149 -19.22 17.66 -7.83
C GLY A 149 -20.21 18.64 -7.23
N PHE A 150 -19.70 19.76 -6.72
CA PHE A 150 -20.42 21.03 -6.59
C PHE A 150 -19.50 22.12 -7.14
#